data_AF-A0A3D5TK54-F1
#
_entry.id   AF-A0A3D5TK54-F1
#
_cell.length_a   1.000
_cell.length_b   1.000
_cell.length_c   1.000
_cell.angle_alpha   90.00
_cell.angle_beta   90.00
_cell.angle_gamma   90.00
#
_symmetry.space_group_name_H-M   'P 1'
#
loop_
_entity.id
_entity.type
_entity.pdbx_description
1 polymer ?
#
loop_
_entity_poly.entity_id
_entity_poly.type
_entity_poly.pdbx_seq_one_letter_code
_entity_poly.pdbx_strand_id
1 'polypeptide(L)'
;MDIRGIWKVKEVRVPTPDGVKVFTPDNPPQEERFEGSAELMQYRTEFAEGGVLNTLMLVPEEMRQEAAKHGVEVREDGYAAIESTTWKEADGKFYYDTGIQGETLGEPVDPFAEISVTEDGCLLYGLGMILLERA
;
A
#
# COMPACT_ATOMS: atom_id res chain seq x y z
N MET A 1 -15.10 -6.05 -9.97
CA MET A 1 -14.80 -4.63 -9.64
C MET A 1 -13.48 -4.29 -10.29
N ASP A 2 -13.31 -3.09 -10.86
CA ASP A 2 -12.01 -2.69 -11.40
C ASP A 2 -11.20 -2.00 -10.31
N ILE A 3 -10.10 -2.63 -9.87
CA ILE A 3 -9.24 -2.07 -8.82
C ILE A 3 -8.15 -1.14 -9.35
N ARG A 4 -7.99 -1.03 -10.68
CA ARG A 4 -6.94 -0.23 -11.29
C ARG A 4 -7.08 1.25 -10.96
N GLY A 5 -5.95 1.93 -10.75
CA GLY A 5 -5.87 3.34 -10.38
C GLY A 5 -5.24 3.57 -9.01
N ILE A 6 -5.33 4.82 -8.54
CA ILE A 6 -4.69 5.28 -7.31
C ILE A 6 -5.67 5.21 -6.14
N TRP A 7 -5.16 4.73 -5.02
CA TRP A 7 -5.87 4.55 -3.77
C TRP A 7 -5.13 5.22 -2.62
N LYS A 8 -5.87 5.76 -1.66
CA LYS A 8 -5.36 6.36 -0.44
C LYS A 8 -5.68 5.50 0.76
N VAL A 9 -4.84 5.58 1.79
CA VAL A 9 -5.11 4.93 3.07
C VAL A 9 -6.31 5.58 3.75
N LYS A 10 -7.37 4.81 3.95
CA LYS A 10 -8.54 5.16 4.76
C LYS A 10 -8.26 4.88 6.23
N GLU A 11 -7.71 3.70 6.52
CA GLU A 11 -7.42 3.24 7.89
C GLU A 11 -6.19 2.33 7.93
N VAL A 12 -5.44 2.41 9.03
CA VAL A 12 -4.39 1.45 9.39
C VAL A 12 -4.80 0.70 10.65
N ARG A 13 -4.74 -0.63 10.60
CA ARG A 13 -5.13 -1.56 11.66
C ARG A 13 -3.89 -2.20 12.24
N VAL A 14 -3.59 -1.87 13.49
CA VAL A 14 -2.39 -2.34 14.19
C VAL A 14 -2.80 -3.35 15.26
N PRO A 15 -2.37 -4.62 15.15
CA PRO A 15 -2.56 -5.59 16.22
C PRO A 15 -1.79 -5.17 17.48
N THR A 16 -2.46 -5.18 18.63
CA THR A 16 -1.88 -4.87 19.94
C THR A 16 -2.32 -5.92 20.97
N PRO A 17 -1.67 -6.00 22.15
CA PRO A 17 -2.11 -6.91 23.22
C PRO A 17 -3.56 -6.71 23.66
N ASP A 18 -4.08 -5.49 23.55
CA ASP A 18 -5.45 -5.12 23.93
C ASP A 18 -6.47 -5.29 22.78
N GLY A 19 -6.04 -5.83 21.63
CA GLY A 19 -6.85 -5.99 20.43
C GLY A 19 -6.33 -5.17 19.25
N VAL A 20 -7.18 -4.87 18.26
CA VAL A 20 -6.78 -4.11 17.07
C VAL A 20 -7.01 -2.62 17.32
N LYS A 21 -5.94 -1.81 17.26
CA LYS A 21 -6.05 -0.35 17.19
C LYS A 21 -6.26 0.07 15.74
N VAL A 22 -7.17 1.01 15.52
CA VAL A 22 -7.44 1.59 14.19
C VAL A 22 -7.03 3.05 14.22
N PHE A 23 -6.21 3.45 13.25
CA PHE A 23 -5.80 4.83 13.04
C PHE A 23 -6.29 5.30 11.68
N THR A 24 -6.63 6.57 11.56
CA THR A 24 -7.06 7.20 10.31
C THR A 24 -6.24 8.45 10.04
N PRO A 25 -6.18 8.96 8.80
CA PRO A 25 -5.53 10.24 8.52
C PRO A 25 -6.06 11.40 9.38
N ASP A 26 -7.35 11.37 9.74
CA ASP A 26 -7.97 12.39 10.61
C ASP A 26 -7.68 12.20 12.11
N ASN A 27 -7.26 10.99 12.51
CA ASN A 27 -6.89 10.65 13.87
C ASN A 27 -5.61 9.80 13.88
N PRO A 28 -4.46 10.41 13.51
CA PRO A 28 -3.21 9.70 13.38
C PRO A 28 -2.65 9.32 14.77
N PRO A 29 -1.84 8.26 14.86
CA PRO A 29 -1.23 7.88 16.13
C PRO A 29 -0.29 8.98 16.64
N GLN A 30 -0.28 9.19 17.95
CA GLN A 30 0.60 10.16 18.62
C GLN A 30 1.78 9.49 19.35
N GLU A 31 1.72 8.18 19.54
CA GLU A 31 2.75 7.43 20.24
C GLU A 31 3.86 7.04 19.25
N GLU A 32 5.13 7.30 19.61
CA GLU A 32 6.32 7.03 18.79
C GLU A 32 6.38 5.60 18.24
N ARG A 33 5.93 4.61 19.03
CA ARG A 33 5.85 3.20 18.61
C ARG A 33 4.96 2.93 17.39
N PHE A 34 4.11 3.89 16.99
CA PHE A 34 3.23 3.81 15.83
C PHE A 34 3.59 4.84 14.75
N GLU A 35 4.76 5.49 14.81
CA GLU A 35 5.21 6.48 13.83
C GLU A 35 5.16 5.93 12.39
N GLY A 36 5.61 4.68 12.18
CA GLY A 36 5.50 4.03 10.86
C GLY A 36 4.06 3.88 10.36
N SER A 37 3.06 3.79 11.25
CA SER A 37 1.65 3.80 10.84
C SER A 37 1.19 5.19 10.36
N ALA A 38 1.71 6.27 10.97
CA ALA A 38 1.46 7.63 10.49
C ALA A 38 2.15 7.90 9.15
N GLU A 39 3.37 7.38 8.95
CA GLU A 39 4.06 7.46 7.66
C GLU A 39 3.28 6.73 6.56
N LEU A 40 2.79 5.51 6.84
CA LEU A 40 2.01 4.72 5.87
C LEU A 40 0.79 5.47 5.33
N MET A 41 0.14 6.31 6.15
CA MET A 41 -1.03 7.09 5.74
C MET A 41 -0.73 8.16 4.69
N GLN A 42 0.53 8.56 4.55
CA GLN A 42 0.95 9.57 3.59
C GLN A 42 1.14 8.99 2.18
N TYR A 43 1.32 7.67 2.08
CA TYR A 43 1.50 7.00 0.79
C TYR A 43 0.18 6.84 0.04
N ARG A 44 0.33 6.67 -1.28
CA ARG A 44 -0.74 6.15 -2.14
C ARG A 44 -0.34 4.79 -2.68
N THR A 45 -1.35 3.98 -2.99
CA THR A 45 -1.17 2.67 -3.61
C THR A 45 -1.77 2.74 -5.00
N GLU A 46 -0.99 2.42 -6.02
CA GLU A 46 -1.44 2.41 -7.41
C GLU A 46 -1.43 0.98 -7.95
N PHE A 47 -2.61 0.52 -8.35
CA PHE A 47 -2.75 -0.70 -9.16
C PHE A 47 -2.72 -0.27 -10.63
N ALA A 48 -1.53 -0.26 -11.23
CA ALA A 48 -1.31 0.15 -12.61
C ALA A 48 -1.65 -0.99 -13.59
N GLU A 49 -1.74 -0.64 -14.88
CA GLU A 49 -1.90 -1.64 -15.95
C GLU A 49 -0.70 -2.59 -16.02
N GLY A 50 -0.91 -3.78 -16.61
CA GLY A 50 0.13 -4.79 -16.73
C GLY A 50 0.48 -5.52 -15.43
N GLY A 51 -0.32 -5.35 -14.38
CA GLY A 51 -0.11 -6.02 -13.09
C GLY A 51 0.97 -5.37 -12.23
N VAL A 52 1.27 -4.09 -12.42
CA VAL A 52 2.26 -3.36 -11.61
C VAL A 52 1.57 -2.69 -10.42
N LEU A 53 2.10 -2.91 -9.22
CA LEU A 53 1.63 -2.31 -7.97
C LEU A 53 2.69 -1.35 -7.45
N ASN A 54 2.38 -0.06 -7.40
CA ASN A 54 3.32 0.95 -6.93
C ASN A 54 2.91 1.51 -5.56
N THR A 55 3.90 1.70 -4.69
CA THR A 55 3.79 2.58 -3.52
C THR A 55 4.28 3.96 -3.94
N LEU A 56 3.40 4.96 -3.86
CA LEU A 56 3.67 6.33 -4.29
C LEU A 56 3.85 7.26 -3.08
N MET A 57 4.86 8.12 -3.17
CA MET A 57 5.12 9.19 -2.21
C MET A 57 4.97 10.54 -2.93
N LEU A 58 4.32 11.50 -2.28
CA LEU A 58 4.26 12.88 -2.77
C LEU A 58 5.63 13.53 -2.60
N VAL A 59 6.20 14.08 -3.68
CA VAL A 59 7.47 14.80 -3.65
C VAL A 59 7.19 16.31 -3.64
N PRO A 60 7.53 17.02 -2.54
CA PRO A 60 7.41 18.48 -2.47
C PRO A 60 8.11 19.16 -3.64
N GLU A 61 7.55 20.26 -4.15
CA GLU A 61 8.04 20.92 -5.36
C GLU A 61 9.51 21.33 -5.26
N GLU A 62 9.91 21.83 -4.08
CA GLU A 62 11.27 22.21 -3.76
C GLU A 62 12.26 21.03 -3.81
N MET A 63 11.79 19.81 -3.58
CA MET A 63 12.61 18.59 -3.58
C MET A 63 12.66 17.90 -4.95
N ARG A 64 11.81 18.28 -5.91
CA ARG A 64 11.72 17.59 -7.22
C ARG A 64 13.02 17.68 -8.02
N GLN A 65 13.71 18.81 -7.98
CA GLN A 65 14.99 18.98 -8.67
C GLN A 65 16.08 18.08 -8.07
N GLU A 66 16.06 17.89 -6.76
CA GLU A 66 17.00 17.01 -6.07
C GLU A 66 16.68 15.54 -6.36
N ALA A 67 15.40 15.16 -6.25
CA ALA A 67 14.91 13.83 -6.61
C ALA A 67 15.37 13.42 -8.03
N ALA A 68 15.21 14.32 -9.01
CA ALA A 68 15.66 14.08 -10.38
C ALA A 68 17.18 13.87 -10.49
N LYS A 69 18.01 14.58 -9.69
CA LYS A 69 19.47 14.35 -9.65
C LYS A 69 19.82 12.97 -9.11
N HIS A 70 18.99 12.41 -8.25
CA HIS A 70 19.12 11.06 -7.72
C HIS A 70 18.46 9.99 -8.59
N GLY A 71 17.95 10.35 -9.78
CA GLY A 71 17.31 9.43 -10.72
C GLY A 71 15.89 9.03 -10.32
N VAL A 72 15.28 9.75 -9.37
CA VAL A 72 13.86 9.56 -9.01
C VAL A 72 13.00 10.28 -10.04
N GLU A 73 12.19 9.52 -10.76
CA GLU A 73 11.21 10.05 -11.71
C GLU A 73 9.96 10.53 -10.96
N VAL A 74 9.80 11.86 -10.87
CA VAL A 74 8.60 12.48 -10.31
C VAL A 74 7.61 12.72 -11.44
N ARG A 75 6.40 12.18 -11.28
CA ARG A 75 5.29 12.30 -12.24
C ARG A 75 4.71 13.72 -12.23
N GLU A 76 3.89 14.02 -13.24
CA GLU A 76 3.23 15.33 -13.36
C GLU A 76 2.32 15.67 -12.17
N ASP A 77 1.71 14.66 -11.55
CA ASP A 77 0.88 14.78 -10.34
C ASP A 77 1.71 15.04 -9.06
N GLY A 78 3.04 15.06 -9.16
CA GLY A 78 3.97 15.29 -8.06
C GLY A 78 4.34 14.03 -7.28
N TYR A 79 3.82 12.86 -7.64
CA TYR A 79 4.15 11.60 -6.98
C TYR A 79 5.34 10.90 -7.63
N ALA A 80 6.08 10.14 -6.83
CA ALA A 80 7.11 9.23 -7.29
C ALA A 80 6.85 7.82 -6.76
N ALA A 81 7.09 6.80 -7.58
CA ALA A 81 7.05 5.41 -7.13
C ALA A 81 8.33 5.10 -6.35
N ILE A 82 8.17 4.81 -5.05
CA ILE A 82 9.30 4.46 -4.16
C ILE A 82 9.50 2.95 -4.04
N GLU A 83 8.45 2.19 -4.36
CA GLU A 83 8.45 0.74 -4.40
C GLU A 83 7.53 0.29 -5.54
N SER A 84 7.92 -0.78 -6.22
CA SER A 84 7.14 -1.38 -7.30
C SER A 84 7.18 -2.90 -7.15
N THR A 85 6.01 -3.51 -7.09
CA THR A 85 5.80 -4.96 -7.01
C THR A 85 4.73 -5.37 -8.02
N THR A 86 4.28 -6.62 -7.96
CA THR A 86 3.28 -7.17 -8.89
C THR A 86 1.94 -7.37 -8.20
N TRP A 87 0.84 -7.11 -8.91
CA TRP A 87 -0.49 -7.58 -8.58
C TRP A 87 -1.10 -8.37 -9.74
N LYS A 88 -2.04 -9.25 -9.43
CA LYS A 88 -2.73 -10.08 -10.43
C LYS A 88 -4.19 -10.28 -10.07
N GLU A 89 -5.01 -10.53 -11.08
CA GLU A 89 -6.37 -11.05 -10.94
C GLU A 89 -6.38 -12.53 -11.33
N ALA A 90 -6.92 -13.38 -10.48
CA ALA A 90 -7.11 -14.81 -10.73
C ALA A 90 -8.43 -15.26 -10.13
N ASP A 91 -9.24 -15.98 -10.91
CA ASP A 91 -10.56 -16.51 -10.47
C ASP A 91 -11.50 -15.44 -9.87
N GLY A 92 -11.44 -14.22 -10.41
CA GLY A 92 -12.25 -13.08 -9.93
C GLY A 92 -11.80 -12.49 -8.59
N LYS A 93 -10.62 -12.88 -8.11
CA LYS A 93 -9.97 -12.36 -6.90
C LYS A 93 -8.69 -11.62 -7.25
N PHE A 94 -8.31 -10.69 -6.39
CA PHE A 94 -7.12 -9.87 -6.56
C PHE A 94 -6.03 -10.31 -5.59
N TYR A 95 -4.79 -10.27 -6.04
CA TYR A 95 -3.63 -10.66 -5.26
C TYR A 95 -2.49 -9.68 -5.49
N TYR A 96 -1.64 -9.49 -4.50
CA TYR A 96 -0.37 -8.78 -4.65
C TYR A 96 0.79 -9.62 -4.12
N ASP A 97 1.94 -9.42 -4.74
CA ASP A 97 3.21 -10.01 -4.30
C ASP A 97 3.70 -9.25 -3.06
N THR A 98 3.74 -9.95 -1.94
CA THR A 98 4.19 -9.44 -0.64
C THR A 98 5.71 -9.36 -0.54
N GLY A 99 6.45 -9.99 -1.47
CA GLY A 99 7.89 -10.18 -1.38
C GLY A 99 8.32 -11.14 -0.26
N ILE A 100 7.40 -11.72 0.50
CA ILE A 100 7.71 -12.65 1.58
C ILE A 100 8.26 -13.95 0.97
N GLN A 101 9.50 -14.27 1.33
CA GLN A 101 10.16 -15.52 0.95
C GLN A 101 10.28 -16.44 2.15
N GLY A 102 10.10 -17.75 1.94
CA GLY A 102 10.24 -18.75 2.98
C GLY A 102 9.76 -20.12 2.53
N GLU A 103 9.92 -21.09 3.42
CA GLU A 103 9.46 -22.47 3.22
C GLU A 103 8.63 -22.91 4.43
N THR A 104 7.51 -23.60 4.18
CA THR A 104 6.70 -24.26 5.20
C THR A 104 6.67 -25.74 4.91
N LEU A 105 7.09 -26.57 5.88
CA LEU A 105 7.19 -28.03 5.71
C LEU A 105 8.02 -28.49 4.49
N GLY A 106 8.99 -27.66 4.07
CA GLY A 106 9.87 -27.93 2.92
C GLY A 106 9.28 -27.50 1.57
N GLU A 107 8.12 -26.85 1.54
CA GLU A 107 7.55 -26.26 0.33
C GLU A 107 7.69 -24.74 0.36
N PRO A 108 8.09 -24.09 -0.76
CA PRO A 108 8.11 -22.64 -0.87
C PRO A 108 6.74 -22.04 -0.58
N VAL A 109 6.71 -20.97 0.22
CA VAL A 109 5.50 -20.20 0.47
C VAL A 109 5.15 -19.40 -0.79
N ASP A 110 3.86 -19.38 -1.16
CA ASP A 110 3.36 -18.49 -2.20
C ASP A 110 3.46 -17.04 -1.71
N PRO A 111 4.22 -16.15 -2.38
CA PRO A 111 4.40 -14.77 -1.94
C PRO A 111 3.14 -13.91 -2.18
N PHE A 112 2.12 -14.43 -2.87
CA PHE A 112 0.90 -13.68 -3.16
C PHE A 112 -0.11 -13.72 -2.01
N ALA A 113 -0.55 -12.54 -1.58
CA ALA A 113 -1.64 -12.38 -0.63
C ALA A 113 -2.91 -11.84 -1.32
N GLU A 114 -4.07 -12.32 -0.90
CA GLU A 114 -5.37 -11.84 -1.40
C GLU A 114 -5.63 -10.40 -0.96
N ILE A 115 -6.17 -9.60 -1.89
CA ILE A 115 -6.74 -8.27 -1.63
C ILE A 115 -8.25 -8.43 -1.62
N SER A 116 -8.85 -8.27 -0.45
CA SER A 116 -10.30 -8.36 -0.33
C SER A 116 -10.96 -7.03 -0.67
N VAL A 117 -12.11 -7.09 -1.35
CA VAL A 117 -12.95 -5.92 -1.64
C VAL A 117 -14.08 -5.88 -0.61
N THR A 118 -14.26 -4.76 0.08
CA THR A 118 -15.34 -4.57 1.04
C THR A 118 -16.65 -4.18 0.33
N GLU A 119 -17.79 -4.28 1.04
CA GLU A 119 -19.10 -3.93 0.48
C GLU A 119 -19.21 -2.46 0.05
N ASP A 120 -18.46 -1.57 0.71
CA ASP A 120 -18.35 -0.14 0.37
C ASP A 120 -17.32 0.16 -0.73
N GLY A 121 -16.72 -0.87 -1.35
CA GLY A 121 -15.76 -0.73 -2.45
C GLY A 121 -14.36 -0.29 -2.03
N CYS A 122 -14.02 -0.41 -0.75
CA CYS A 122 -12.64 -0.26 -0.28
C CYS A 122 -11.84 -1.55 -0.51
N LEU A 123 -10.51 -1.44 -0.52
CA LEU A 123 -9.61 -2.57 -0.65
C LEU A 123 -8.93 -2.85 0.69
N LEU A 124 -8.97 -4.10 1.13
CA LEU A 124 -8.25 -4.57 2.29
C LEU A 124 -6.90 -5.14 1.83
N TYR A 125 -5.84 -4.38 2.08
CA TYR A 125 -4.47 -4.58 1.62
C TYR A 125 -3.52 -4.82 2.81
N GLY A 126 -2.27 -5.18 2.54
CA GLY A 126 -1.24 -5.31 3.57
C GLY A 126 -1.58 -6.39 4.60
N LEU A 127 -1.95 -7.60 4.13
CA LEU A 127 -2.36 -8.72 4.97
C LEU A 127 -3.52 -8.40 5.95
N GLY A 128 -4.45 -7.54 5.52
CA GLY A 128 -5.58 -7.15 6.35
C GLY A 128 -5.35 -5.92 7.24
N MET A 129 -4.16 -5.33 7.18
CA MET A 129 -3.78 -4.22 8.06
C MET A 129 -4.14 -2.85 7.48
N ILE A 130 -4.34 -2.71 6.17
CA ILE A 130 -4.54 -1.41 5.53
C ILE A 130 -5.87 -1.42 4.78
N LEU A 131 -6.75 -0.48 5.11
CA LEU A 131 -7.96 -0.23 4.33
C LEU A 131 -7.68 0.93 3.37
N LEU A 132 -7.86 0.69 2.08
CA LEU A 132 -7.65 1.66 1.02
C LEU A 132 -8.99 2.12 0.45
N GLU A 133 -9.14 3.42 0.22
CA GLU A 133 -10.26 4.00 -0.50
C GLU A 133 -9.79 4.70 -1.77
N ARG A 134 -10.69 4.92 -2.71
CA ARG A 134 -10.36 5.58 -3.97
C ARG A 134 -9.84 7.00 -3.71
N ALA A 135 -8.72 7.37 -4.35
CA ALA A 135 -8.13 8.71 -4.25
C ALA A 135 -8.95 9.76 -5.01
#